data_AF-K0JNP3-F1
#
_entry.id   AF-K0JNP3-F1
#
_cell.length_a   1.000
_cell.length_b   1.000
_cell.length_c   1.000
_cell.angle_alpha   90.00
_cell.angle_beta   90.00
_cell.angle_gamma   90.00
#
_symmetry.space_group_name_H-M   'P 1'
#
loop_
_entity.id
_entity.type
_entity.pdbx_description
1 polymer ?
#
loop_
_entity_poly.entity_id
_entity_poly.type
_entity_poly.pdbx_seq_one_letter_code
_entity_poly.pdbx_strand_id
1 'polypeptide(L)'
;MSYEEKGTWVYLVVSLVTYAAYLIRLVDLAAGGALADAPYTGALLWAVGVSIALSVVGRVGFEIVKPSERRTGDVRDKEVNRRGEYVGGLLVTIGMVLPFALAVVEARHFWIANAMYTVFTLGAVVGSLVKLHAYRRGF
;
A
#
# COMPACT_ATOMS: atom_id res chain seq x y z
N MET A 1 -7.49 11.66 -17.32
CA MET A 1 -6.55 11.03 -16.36
C MET A 1 -5.52 10.28 -17.16
N SER A 2 -4.24 10.56 -16.92
CA SER A 2 -3.16 9.83 -17.59
C SER A 2 -3.16 8.36 -17.18
N TYR A 3 -2.48 7.51 -17.95
CA TYR A 3 -2.30 6.10 -17.60
C TYR A 3 -1.68 5.93 -16.21
N GLU A 4 -0.72 6.79 -15.84
CA GLU A 4 -0.08 6.79 -14.53
C GLU A 4 -1.00 7.28 -13.41
N GLU A 5 -1.84 8.29 -13.67
CA GLU A 5 -2.83 8.75 -12.68
C GLU A 5 -3.85 7.65 -12.36
N LYS A 6 -4.36 6.94 -13.39
CA LYS A 6 -5.26 5.78 -13.18
C LYS A 6 -4.58 4.69 -12.37
N GLY A 7 -3.34 4.35 -12.71
CA GLY A 7 -2.55 3.36 -11.97
C GLY A 7 -2.38 3.75 -10.50
N THR A 8 -2.15 5.03 -10.22
CA THR A 8 -2.03 5.57 -8.86
C THR A 8 -3.34 5.41 -8.07
N TRP A 9 -4.50 5.68 -8.70
CA TRP A 9 -5.80 5.46 -8.05
C TRP A 9 -6.06 3.99 -7.75
N VAL A 10 -5.79 3.09 -8.70
CA VAL A 10 -5.94 1.65 -8.49
C VAL A 10 -5.09 1.20 -7.32
N TYR A 11 -3.81 1.58 -7.32
CA TYR A 11 -2.88 1.19 -6.26
C TYR A 11 -3.34 1.70 -4.89
N LEU A 12 -3.73 2.98 -4.78
CA LEU A 12 -4.26 3.56 -3.54
C LEU A 12 -5.48 2.79 -3.01
N VAL A 13 -6.47 2.56 -3.86
CA VAL A 13 -7.72 1.88 -3.47
C VAL A 13 -7.41 0.44 -3.07
N VAL A 14 -6.62 -0.29 -3.86
CA VAL A 14 -6.27 -1.68 -3.59
C VAL A 14 -5.50 -1.80 -2.27
N SER A 15 -4.51 -0.94 -2.03
CA SER A 15 -3.75 -0.94 -0.76
C SER A 15 -4.63 -0.68 0.44
N LEU A 16 -5.57 0.28 0.36
CA LEU A 16 -6.50 0.57 1.45
C LEU A 16 -7.49 -0.59 1.69
N VAL A 17 -8.11 -1.11 0.62
CA VAL A 17 -9.12 -2.17 0.73
C VAL A 17 -8.51 -3.46 1.24
N THR A 18 -7.35 -3.87 0.70
CA THR A 18 -6.68 -5.11 1.14
C THR A 18 -6.15 -5.02 2.56
N TYR A 19 -5.65 -3.86 2.97
CA TYR A 19 -5.26 -3.64 4.36
C TYR A 19 -6.47 -3.64 5.31
N ALA A 20 -7.56 -2.96 4.96
CA ALA A 20 -8.78 -2.98 5.76
C ALA A 20 -9.37 -4.41 5.87
N ALA A 21 -9.42 -5.14 4.76
CA ALA A 21 -9.87 -6.54 4.74
C ALA A 21 -8.98 -7.44 5.60
N TYR A 22 -7.67 -7.22 5.59
CA TYR A 22 -6.74 -7.92 6.47
C TYR A 22 -7.04 -7.65 7.95
N LEU A 23 -7.23 -6.39 8.34
CA LEU A 23 -7.53 -6.04 9.74
C LEU A 23 -8.85 -6.65 10.21
N ILE A 24 -9.90 -6.62 9.38
CA ILE A 24 -11.17 -7.27 9.68
C ILE A 24 -10.94 -8.77 9.90
N ARG A 25 -10.25 -9.43 8.95
CA ARG A 25 -9.96 -10.86 9.05
C ARG A 25 -9.12 -11.20 10.27
N LEU A 26 -8.21 -10.32 10.67
CA LEU A 26 -7.37 -10.49 11.84
C LEU A 26 -8.19 -10.49 13.14
N VAL A 27 -9.16 -9.57 13.25
CA VAL A 27 -10.09 -9.53 14.39
C VAL A 27 -10.95 -10.80 14.43
N ASP A 28 -11.45 -11.25 13.28
CA ASP A 28 -12.23 -12.49 13.19
C ASP A 28 -11.39 -13.72 13.62
N LEU A 29 -10.11 -13.76 13.21
CA LEU A 29 -9.18 -14.84 13.58
C LEU A 29 -8.87 -14.87 15.06
N ALA A 30 -8.91 -13.73 15.75
CA ALA A 30 -8.69 -13.67 17.18
C ALA A 30 -9.88 -14.25 17.97
N ALA A 31 -11.07 -14.32 17.37
CA ALA A 31 -12.27 -14.93 17.96
C ALA A 31 -12.60 -14.44 19.38
N GLY A 32 -12.39 -13.15 19.66
CA GLY A 32 -12.59 -12.52 20.97
C GLY A 32 -11.44 -12.72 21.97
N GLY A 33 -10.40 -13.47 21.60
CA GLY A 33 -9.15 -13.60 22.34
C GLY A 33 -8.17 -12.46 22.07
N ALA A 34 -6.95 -12.59 22.61
CA ALA A 34 -5.90 -11.61 22.35
C ALA A 34 -5.46 -11.67 20.87
N LEU A 35 -5.42 -10.52 20.21
CA LEU A 35 -5.02 -10.41 18.79
C LEU A 35 -3.67 -11.07 18.51
N ALA A 36 -2.74 -10.99 19.46
CA ALA A 36 -1.40 -11.52 19.28
C ALA A 36 -1.36 -13.06 19.18
N ASP A 37 -2.40 -13.75 19.64
CA ASP A 37 -2.55 -15.22 19.54
C ASP A 37 -3.25 -15.65 18.23
N ALA A 38 -3.79 -14.72 17.46
CA ALA A 38 -4.44 -15.04 16.19
C ALA A 38 -3.44 -15.62 15.17
N PRO A 39 -3.81 -16.66 14.40
CA PRO A 39 -2.95 -17.24 13.36
C PRO A 39 -2.86 -16.32 12.12
N TYR A 40 -2.19 -15.18 12.28
CA TYR A 40 -2.17 -14.06 11.34
C TYR A 40 -1.38 -14.34 10.06
N THR A 41 -0.41 -15.25 10.08
CA THR A 41 0.57 -15.46 9.00
C THR A 41 -0.11 -15.72 7.66
N GLY A 42 -1.09 -16.64 7.64
CA GLY A 42 -1.82 -16.97 6.42
C GLY A 42 -2.61 -15.79 5.87
N ALA A 43 -3.32 -15.05 6.75
CA ALA A 43 -4.09 -13.88 6.36
C ALA A 43 -3.19 -12.75 5.85
N LEU A 44 -2.03 -12.54 6.47
CA LEU A 44 -1.06 -11.51 6.06
C LEU A 44 -0.48 -11.82 4.68
N LEU A 45 -0.03 -13.06 4.45
CA LEU A 45 0.50 -13.48 3.14
C LEU A 45 -0.56 -13.38 2.05
N TRP A 46 -1.80 -13.78 2.35
CA TRP A 46 -2.92 -13.61 1.43
C TRP A 46 -3.19 -12.13 1.11
N ALA A 47 -3.21 -11.25 2.11
CA ALA A 47 -3.45 -9.83 1.90
C ALA A 47 -2.38 -9.20 1.02
N VAL A 48 -1.10 -9.51 1.27
CA VAL A 48 0.02 -9.03 0.44
C VAL A 48 -0.10 -9.55 -0.99
N GLY A 49 -0.28 -10.87 -1.16
CA GLY A 49 -0.41 -11.50 -2.47
C GLY A 49 -1.60 -10.97 -3.29
N VAL A 50 -2.76 -10.85 -2.65
CA VAL A 50 -3.99 -10.31 -3.26
C VAL A 50 -3.82 -8.84 -3.59
N SER A 51 -3.18 -8.04 -2.74
CA SER A 51 -2.91 -6.63 -3.04
C SER A 51 -2.05 -6.48 -4.29
N ILE A 52 -1.01 -7.29 -4.44
CA ILE A 52 -0.15 -7.28 -5.63
C ILE A 52 -0.97 -7.67 -6.86
N ALA A 53 -1.69 -8.80 -6.79
CA ALA A 53 -2.51 -9.30 -7.90
C ALA A 53 -3.60 -8.29 -8.32
N LEU A 54 -4.36 -7.75 -7.36
CA LEU A 54 -5.41 -6.76 -7.63
C LEU A 54 -4.85 -5.44 -8.17
N SER A 55 -3.65 -5.02 -7.76
CA SER A 55 -3.03 -3.82 -8.31
C SER A 55 -2.70 -3.99 -9.79
N VAL A 56 -2.16 -5.16 -10.16
CA VAL A 56 -1.83 -5.49 -11.55
C VAL A 56 -3.10 -5.66 -12.38
N VAL A 57 -4.02 -6.52 -11.93
CA VAL A 57 -5.28 -6.80 -12.63
C VAL A 57 -6.15 -5.55 -12.71
N GLY A 58 -6.23 -4.77 -11.65
CA GLY A 58 -6.97 -3.51 -11.62
C GLY A 58 -6.42 -2.49 -12.61
N ARG A 59 -5.08 -2.37 -12.73
CA ARG A 59 -4.45 -1.47 -13.69
C ARG A 59 -4.75 -1.89 -15.14
N VAL A 60 -4.65 -3.19 -15.43
CA VAL A 60 -4.97 -3.75 -16.75
C VAL A 60 -6.46 -3.59 -17.07
N GLY A 61 -7.34 -3.97 -16.14
CA GLY A 61 -8.78 -3.90 -16.30
C GLY A 61 -9.28 -2.46 -16.50
N PHE A 62 -8.74 -1.50 -15.75
CA PHE A 62 -9.12 -0.10 -15.93
C PHE A 62 -8.70 0.44 -17.31
N GLU A 63 -7.56 0.00 -17.84
CA GLU A 63 -7.12 0.38 -19.18
C GLU A 63 -7.93 -0.30 -20.29
N ILE A 64 -8.46 -1.52 -20.06
CA ILE A 64 -9.40 -2.18 -20.99
C ILE A 64 -10.74 -1.43 -21.03
N VAL A 65 -11.31 -1.11 -19.87
CA VAL A 65 -12.63 -0.48 -19.76
C VAL A 65 -12.60 0.98 -20.21
N LYS A 66 -11.53 1.69 -19.88
CA LYS A 66 -11.36 3.10 -20.22
C LYS A 66 -9.94 3.30 -20.75
N PRO A 67 -9.68 3.08 -22.05
CA PRO A 67 -8.35 3.25 -22.61
C PRO A 67 -7.84 4.68 -22.44
N SER A 68 -6.52 4.82 -22.26
CA SER A 68 -5.84 6.11 -22.23
C SER A 68 -5.56 6.59 -23.65
N GLU A 69 -5.73 7.89 -23.89
CA GLU A 69 -5.44 8.52 -25.19
C GLU A 69 -3.94 8.46 -25.55
N ARG A 70 -3.07 8.37 -24.53
CA ARG A 70 -1.63 8.18 -24.68
C ARG A 70 -1.11 7.20 -23.63
N ARG A 71 -0.35 6.20 -24.08
CA ARG A 71 0.31 5.18 -23.23
C ARG A 71 1.73 5.56 -22.81
N THR A 72 2.32 6.57 -23.42
CA THR A 72 3.70 7.01 -23.14
C THR A 72 3.70 8.08 -22.06
N GLY A 73 4.38 7.81 -20.95
CA GLY A 73 4.51 8.77 -19.85
C GLY A 73 5.30 10.01 -20.25
N ASP A 74 4.76 11.18 -19.90
CA ASP A 74 5.41 12.47 -20.14
C ASP A 74 6.51 12.73 -19.09
N VAL A 75 7.37 13.72 -19.32
CA VAL A 75 8.37 14.21 -18.36
C VAL A 75 7.68 14.52 -17.02
N ARG A 76 6.49 15.14 -17.06
CA ARG A 76 5.69 15.44 -15.87
C ARG A 76 5.29 14.18 -15.09
N ASP A 77 4.88 13.11 -15.75
CA ASP A 77 4.50 11.86 -15.06
C ASP A 77 5.70 11.26 -14.31
N LYS A 78 6.90 11.32 -14.90
CA LYS A 78 8.14 10.85 -14.25
C LYS A 78 8.49 11.68 -13.00
N GLU A 79 8.31 13.00 -13.06
CA GLU A 79 8.57 13.87 -11.91
C GLU A 79 7.56 13.64 -10.79
N VAL A 80 6.27 13.49 -11.13
CA VAL A 80 5.21 13.17 -10.18
C VAL A 80 5.50 11.82 -9.51
N ASN A 81 5.85 10.81 -10.30
CA ASN A 81 6.21 9.51 -9.76
C ASN A 81 7.42 9.60 -8.83
N ARG A 82 8.49 10.28 -9.25
CA ARG A 82 9.70 10.48 -8.42
C ARG A 82 9.39 11.15 -7.09
N ARG A 83 8.55 12.20 -7.08
CA ARG A 83 8.16 12.90 -5.85
C ARG A 83 7.34 11.99 -4.92
N GLY A 84 6.40 11.22 -5.47
CA GLY A 84 5.61 10.25 -4.72
C GLY A 84 6.45 9.14 -4.10
N GLU A 85 7.35 8.53 -4.89
CA GLU A 85 8.27 7.49 -4.39
C GLU A 85 9.22 8.04 -3.34
N TYR A 86 9.71 9.28 -3.51
CA TYR A 86 10.59 9.91 -2.51
C TYR A 86 9.88 10.11 -1.17
N VAL A 87 8.67 10.69 -1.17
CA VAL A 87 7.93 10.95 0.08
C VAL A 87 7.45 9.64 0.72
N GLY A 88 6.92 8.70 -0.08
CA GLY A 88 6.52 7.37 0.41
C GLY A 88 7.71 6.59 0.96
N GLY A 89 8.85 6.62 0.27
CA GLY A 89 10.09 6.00 0.71
C GLY A 89 10.61 6.60 2.02
N LEU A 90 10.62 7.93 2.16
CA LEU A 90 11.00 8.60 3.41
C LEU A 90 10.11 8.15 4.59
N LEU A 91 8.80 8.05 4.37
CA LEU A 91 7.86 7.56 5.38
C LEU A 91 8.20 6.12 5.78
N VAL A 92 8.45 5.22 4.82
CA VAL A 92 8.83 3.84 5.11
C VAL A 92 10.16 3.79 5.87
N THR A 93 11.17 4.55 5.44
CA THR A 93 12.48 4.60 6.09
C THR A 93 12.36 5.03 7.56
N ILE A 94 11.62 6.09 7.84
CA ILE A 94 11.41 6.58 9.22
C ILE A 94 10.50 5.61 10.00
N GLY A 95 9.42 5.15 9.38
CA GLY A 95 8.44 4.27 10.02
C GLY A 95 9.02 2.91 10.40
N MET A 96 9.99 2.39 9.64
CA MET A 96 10.64 1.10 9.93
C MET A 96 11.48 1.10 11.21
N VAL A 97 11.76 2.26 11.80
CA VAL A 97 12.34 2.34 13.15
C VAL A 97 11.45 1.64 14.18
N LEU A 98 10.12 1.69 14.02
CA LEU A 98 9.17 1.05 14.93
C LEU A 98 9.28 -0.50 14.93
N PRO A 99 9.09 -1.22 13.82
CA PRO A 99 9.27 -2.67 13.80
C PRO A 99 10.70 -3.08 14.13
N PHE A 100 11.71 -2.26 13.80
CA PHE A 100 13.08 -2.52 14.23
C PHE A 100 13.22 -2.48 15.77
N ALA A 101 12.67 -1.46 16.42
CA ALA A 101 12.64 -1.38 17.88
C ALA A 101 11.88 -2.56 18.51
N LEU A 102 10.75 -2.97 17.91
CA LEU A 102 9.99 -4.15 18.34
C LEU A 102 10.82 -5.44 18.22
N ALA A 103 11.66 -5.56 17.19
CA ALA A 103 12.55 -6.70 17.03
C ALA A 103 13.67 -6.70 18.08
N VAL A 104 14.25 -5.55 18.41
CA VAL A 104 15.31 -5.42 19.43
C VAL A 104 14.82 -5.83 20.82
N VAL A 105 13.56 -5.55 21.16
CA VAL A 105 12.97 -5.96 22.45
C VAL A 105 12.34 -7.36 22.42
N GLU A 106 12.60 -8.13 21.36
CA GLU A 106 12.05 -9.48 21.16
C GLU A 106 10.52 -9.53 21.32
N ALA A 107 9.83 -8.48 20.86
CA ALA A 107 8.38 -8.45 20.89
C ALA A 107 7.81 -9.63 20.08
N ARG A 108 6.60 -10.06 20.44
CA ARG A 108 5.92 -11.13 19.71
C ARG A 108 5.94 -10.84 18.20
N HIS A 109 6.32 -11.83 17.40
CA HIS A 109 6.39 -11.74 15.93
C HIS A 109 5.13 -11.11 15.30
N PHE A 110 3.97 -11.32 15.91
CA PHE A 110 2.72 -10.65 15.56
C PHE A 110 2.86 -9.13 15.46
N TRP A 111 3.40 -8.46 16.47
CA TRP A 111 3.51 -7.00 16.51
C TRP A 111 4.51 -6.48 15.49
N ILE A 112 5.63 -7.18 15.33
CA ILE A 112 6.67 -6.84 14.35
C ILE A 112 6.08 -6.90 12.94
N ALA A 113 5.45 -8.01 12.58
CA ALA A 113 4.89 -8.21 11.24
C ALA A 113 3.76 -7.23 10.92
N ASN A 114 2.85 -6.99 11.87
CA ASN A 114 1.77 -6.02 11.70
C ASN A 114 2.31 -4.60 11.58
N ALA A 115 3.28 -4.19 12.42
CA ALA A 115 3.91 -2.87 12.32
C ALA A 115 4.60 -2.67 10.97
N MET A 116 5.33 -3.67 10.46
CA MET A 116 5.93 -3.60 9.13
C MET A 116 4.87 -3.44 8.04
N TYR A 117 3.80 -4.26 8.09
CA TYR A 117 2.75 -4.18 7.07
C TYR A 117 2.04 -2.81 7.10
N THR A 118 1.72 -2.30 8.29
CA THR A 118 1.15 -0.95 8.45
C THR A 118 2.06 0.13 7.88
N VAL A 119 3.36 0.10 8.17
CA VAL A 119 4.33 1.09 7.64
C VAL A 119 4.39 1.04 6.11
N PHE A 120 4.43 -0.15 5.52
CA PHE A 120 4.41 -0.30 4.06
C PHE A 120 3.11 0.23 3.45
N THR A 121 1.96 -0.11 4.03
CA THR A 121 0.67 0.40 3.55
C THR A 121 0.59 1.92 3.68
N LEU A 122 1.06 2.51 4.77
CA LEU A 122 1.09 3.96 4.94
C LEU A 122 2.00 4.63 3.90
N GLY A 123 3.17 4.06 3.62
CA GLY A 123 4.07 4.53 2.56
C GLY A 123 3.41 4.52 1.19
N ALA A 124 2.73 3.41 0.85
CA ALA A 124 1.96 3.26 -0.37
C ALA A 124 0.83 4.30 -0.49
N VAL A 125 0.07 4.51 0.59
CA VAL A 125 -1.03 5.48 0.64
C VAL A 125 -0.51 6.90 0.51
N VAL A 126 0.48 7.31 1.31
CA VAL A 126 1.02 8.67 1.29
C VAL A 126 1.70 8.96 -0.04
N GLY A 127 2.51 8.04 -0.57
CA GLY A 127 3.14 8.19 -1.88
C GLY A 127 2.10 8.37 -2.98
N SER A 128 1.00 7.60 -2.93
CA SER A 128 -0.11 7.74 -3.88
C SER A 128 -0.84 9.08 -3.73
N LEU A 129 -1.14 9.51 -2.50
CA LEU A 129 -1.80 10.79 -2.24
C LEU A 129 -0.95 11.98 -2.72
N VAL A 130 0.37 11.92 -2.55
CA VAL A 130 1.30 12.93 -3.07
C VAL A 130 1.24 12.98 -4.60
N LYS A 131 1.25 11.84 -5.28
CA LYS A 131 1.12 11.77 -6.74
C LYS A 131 -0.21 12.38 -7.20
N LEU A 132 -1.32 12.00 -6.56
CA LEU A 132 -2.66 12.52 -6.88
C LEU A 132 -2.79 14.03 -6.64
N HIS A 133 -2.17 14.53 -5.57
CA HIS A 133 -2.13 15.96 -5.30
C HIS A 133 -1.39 16.71 -6.42
N ALA A 134 -0.21 16.22 -6.82
CA ALA A 134 0.60 16.82 -7.89
C ALA A 134 -0.10 16.76 -9.26
N TYR A 135 -0.89 15.70 -9.53
CA TYR A 135 -1.73 15.64 -10.72
C TYR A 135 -2.81 16.72 -10.73
N ARG A 136 -3.48 16.97 -9.60
CA ARG A 136 -4.63 17.90 -9.50
C ARG A 136 -4.25 19.36 -9.36
N ARG A 137 -3.19 19.67 -8.59
CA ARG A 137 -2.86 21.06 -8.21
C ARG A 137 -1.54 21.59 -8.76
N GLY A 138 -0.75 20.75 -9.44
CA GLY A 138 0.63 21.11 -9.80
C GLY A 138 1.58 20.93 -8.61
N PHE A 139 2.85 21.34 -8.79
CA PHE A 139 3.93 21.11 -7.83
C PHE A 139 4.03 22.15 -6.73
#